data_AF-A0A1Y3MV53-F1
#
_entry.id   AF-A0A1Y3MV53-F1
#
_cell.length_a   1.000
_cell.length_b   1.000
_cell.length_c   1.000
_cell.angle_alpha   90.00
_cell.angle_beta   90.00
_cell.angle_gamma   90.00
#
_symmetry.space_group_name_H-M   'P 1'
#
loop_
_entity.id
_entity.type
_entity.pdbx_description
1 polymer ?
#
loop_
_entity_poly.entity_id
_entity_poly.type
_entity_poly.pdbx_seq_one_letter_code
_entity_poly.pdbx_strand_id
1 'polypeptide(L)'
;METDTIEKTGHIHPYFVGDDENTQCLNLMTTLYKHAPNKYFVDISFPDNIKSEAKNLMENIIRAMIDRIQKLEWLDVSTREYAIEKILKIKYMIGYYDFMINIENIYNYYYPMIKTKDDYISSLLAIDSIDKKEIFKSIYNENYVKDPSPFDLIDPLYSLKSFINEDNNENVSLDNTFQTYEINAFYSTHDNSMIFPVAILQSPLYDINQPDYLNYGSIGSIMGHELTHAYDNDVYRLKV
;
A
#
# COMPACT_ATOMS: atom_id res chain seq x y z
N MET A 1 -14.01 -17.19 6.70
CA MET A 1 -12.73 -16.52 6.48
C MET A 1 -12.43 -15.77 7.76
N GLU A 2 -11.73 -16.43 8.67
CA GLU A 2 -11.21 -15.79 9.89
C GLU A 2 -9.77 -15.38 9.58
N THR A 3 -9.50 -14.08 9.63
CA THR A 3 -8.13 -13.51 9.54
C THR A 3 -7.62 -13.14 10.92
N ASP A 4 -8.01 -13.88 11.96
CA ASP A 4 -7.60 -13.60 13.33
C ASP A 4 -6.61 -14.65 13.82
N THR A 5 -5.33 -14.28 13.82
CA THR A 5 -4.49 -14.39 15.03
C THR A 5 -3.28 -13.48 14.85
N ILE A 6 -3.23 -12.40 15.64
CA ILE A 6 -2.04 -11.59 15.85
C ILE A 6 -0.99 -12.49 16.55
N GLU A 7 0.02 -12.97 15.81
CA GLU A 7 1.21 -13.52 16.45
C GLU A 7 2.04 -12.40 17.08
N LYS A 8 2.71 -12.74 18.19
CA LYS A 8 3.39 -11.87 19.15
C LYS A 8 4.59 -11.05 18.61
N THR A 9 4.76 -10.95 17.31
CA THR A 9 5.89 -10.27 16.65
C THR A 9 5.53 -8.91 16.06
N GLY A 10 4.24 -8.51 16.07
CA GLY A 10 3.82 -7.20 15.54
C GLY A 10 3.95 -7.07 14.01
N HIS A 11 4.28 -8.16 13.32
CA HIS A 11 4.30 -8.23 11.86
C HIS A 11 3.04 -8.96 11.39
N ILE A 12 2.10 -8.20 10.81
CA ILE A 12 0.92 -8.75 10.14
C ILE A 12 1.40 -9.37 8.83
N HIS A 13 1.29 -10.69 8.72
CA HIS A 13 1.66 -11.40 7.50
C HIS A 13 0.58 -11.21 6.43
N PRO A 14 0.93 -10.90 5.17
CA PRO A 14 -0.02 -10.83 4.05
C PRO A 14 -0.52 -12.22 3.61
N TYR A 15 -0.41 -13.23 4.48
CA TYR A 15 -0.66 -14.64 4.21
C TYR A 15 -1.87 -15.10 5.00
N PHE A 16 -2.72 -15.90 4.34
CA PHE A 16 -3.80 -16.62 4.99
C PHE A 16 -3.19 -17.60 6.01
N VAL A 17 -3.75 -17.62 7.22
CA VAL A 17 -3.28 -18.46 8.33
C VAL A 17 -3.92 -19.83 8.23
N GLY A 18 -3.11 -20.88 8.10
CA GLY A 18 -3.58 -22.26 8.01
C GLY A 18 -2.51 -23.18 7.40
N ASP A 19 -2.39 -24.38 7.95
CA ASP A 19 -1.43 -25.39 7.50
C ASP A 19 -2.03 -26.36 6.46
N ASP A 20 -3.32 -26.21 6.10
CA ASP A 20 -3.96 -27.08 5.12
C ASP A 20 -3.52 -26.77 3.69
N GLU A 21 -3.68 -27.77 2.81
CA GLU A 21 -3.27 -27.69 1.41
C GLU A 21 -3.88 -26.49 0.68
N ASN A 22 -5.14 -26.15 0.95
CA ASN A 22 -5.79 -25.03 0.25
C ASN A 22 -5.18 -23.69 0.68
N THR A 23 -4.89 -23.52 1.97
CA THR A 23 -4.27 -22.30 2.48
C THR A 23 -2.87 -22.11 1.91
N GLN A 24 -2.07 -23.19 1.85
CA GLN A 24 -0.75 -23.15 1.21
C GLN A 24 -0.84 -22.81 -0.28
N CYS A 25 -1.76 -23.45 -1.01
CA CYS A 25 -1.99 -23.16 -2.43
C CYS A 25 -2.48 -21.73 -2.66
N LEU A 26 -3.36 -21.21 -1.80
CA LEU A 26 -3.86 -19.84 -1.90
C LEU A 26 -2.72 -18.84 -1.67
N ASN A 27 -1.94 -19.01 -0.61
CA ASN A 27 -0.78 -18.17 -0.31
C ASN A 27 0.21 -18.14 -1.48
N LEU A 28 0.53 -19.32 -2.02
CA LEU A 28 1.38 -19.46 -3.19
C LEU A 28 0.80 -18.72 -4.41
N MET A 29 -0.47 -18.93 -4.73
CA MET A 29 -1.13 -18.25 -5.86
C MET A 29 -1.13 -16.73 -5.70
N THR A 30 -1.36 -16.24 -4.48
CA THR A 30 -1.35 -14.81 -4.21
C THR A 30 0.04 -14.19 -4.28
N THR A 31 1.08 -14.93 -3.88
CA THR A 31 2.48 -14.50 -4.06
C THR A 31 2.86 -14.47 -5.52
N LEU A 32 2.51 -15.52 -6.26
CA LEU A 32 2.91 -15.75 -7.64
C LEU A 32 2.16 -14.87 -8.65
N TYR A 33 0.87 -14.67 -8.43
CA TYR A 33 -0.03 -14.01 -9.36
C TYR A 33 -0.66 -12.75 -8.78
N LYS A 34 0.08 -11.97 -7.99
CA LYS A 34 -0.45 -10.83 -7.21
C LYS A 34 -1.54 -9.99 -7.88
N HIS A 35 -1.43 -9.59 -9.14
CA HIS A 35 -2.42 -8.71 -9.77
C HIS A 35 -3.79 -9.38 -9.99
N ALA A 36 -3.82 -10.69 -10.31
CA ALA A 36 -5.05 -11.36 -10.69
C ALA A 36 -6.01 -11.61 -9.50
N PRO A 37 -5.59 -12.19 -8.36
CA PRO A 37 -6.42 -12.30 -7.16
C PRO A 37 -6.88 -10.94 -6.65
N ASN A 38 -6.04 -9.90 -6.74
CA ASN A 38 -6.42 -8.54 -6.36
C ASN A 38 -7.54 -7.99 -7.22
N LYS A 39 -7.41 -8.06 -8.55
CA LYS A 39 -8.47 -7.64 -9.47
C LYS A 39 -9.75 -8.43 -9.22
N TYR A 40 -9.64 -9.75 -9.07
CA TYR A 40 -10.78 -10.61 -8.77
C TYR A 40 -11.50 -10.18 -7.49
N PHE A 41 -10.75 -9.89 -6.42
CA PHE A 41 -11.32 -9.45 -5.15
C PHE A 41 -12.01 -8.09 -5.26
N VAL A 42 -11.41 -7.14 -5.97
CA VAL A 42 -12.04 -5.83 -6.24
C VAL A 42 -13.38 -6.01 -6.96
N ASP A 43 -13.42 -6.83 -8.01
CA ASP A 43 -14.62 -7.04 -8.83
C ASP A 43 -15.81 -7.58 -8.04
N ILE A 44 -15.56 -8.42 -7.04
CA ILE A 44 -16.62 -9.04 -6.24
C ILE A 44 -16.99 -8.23 -4.99
N SER A 45 -16.08 -7.42 -4.46
CA SER A 45 -16.22 -6.82 -3.13
C SER A 45 -16.37 -5.30 -3.11
N PHE A 46 -16.06 -4.59 -4.21
CA PHE A 46 -15.83 -3.14 -4.14
C PHE A 46 -16.51 -2.34 -5.25
N PRO A 47 -17.76 -1.90 -5.04
CA PRO A 47 -18.43 -0.98 -5.96
C PRO A 47 -17.81 0.43 -5.93
N ASP A 48 -17.84 1.12 -7.07
CA ASP A 48 -17.17 2.41 -7.28
C ASP A 48 -17.60 3.52 -6.29
N ASN A 49 -18.83 3.48 -5.80
CA ASN A 49 -19.35 4.48 -4.86
C ASN A 49 -18.61 4.45 -3.52
N ILE A 50 -18.17 3.28 -3.04
CA ILE A 50 -17.42 3.15 -1.79
C ILE A 50 -16.10 3.91 -1.86
N LYS A 51 -15.40 3.83 -3.00
CA LYS A 51 -14.12 4.52 -3.20
C LYS A 51 -14.27 6.03 -3.03
N SER A 52 -15.32 6.61 -3.61
CA SER A 52 -15.55 8.06 -3.54
C SER A 52 -15.94 8.51 -2.13
N GLU A 53 -16.79 7.75 -1.43
CA GLU A 53 -17.21 8.13 -0.08
C GLU A 53 -16.10 7.94 0.96
N ALA A 54 -15.31 6.86 0.86
CA ALA A 54 -14.14 6.66 1.69
C ALA A 54 -13.10 7.77 1.48
N LYS A 55 -12.96 8.29 0.24
CA LYS A 55 -12.13 9.46 -0.05
C LYS A 55 -12.64 10.73 0.66
N ASN A 56 -13.95 10.98 0.63
CA ASN A 56 -14.54 12.12 1.36
C ASN A 56 -14.25 12.03 2.86
N LEU A 57 -14.36 10.83 3.44
CA LEU A 57 -14.04 10.59 4.85
C LEU A 57 -12.56 10.90 5.13
N MET A 58 -11.64 10.40 4.32
CA MET A 58 -10.19 10.68 4.45
C MET A 58 -9.90 12.19 4.39
N GLU A 59 -10.51 12.93 3.46
CA GLU A 59 -10.35 14.38 3.35
C GLU A 59 -10.84 15.11 4.61
N ASN A 60 -11.94 14.64 5.21
CA ASN A 60 -12.45 15.20 6.46
C ASN A 60 -11.49 14.94 7.64
N ILE A 61 -10.87 13.75 7.70
CA ILE A 61 -9.83 13.43 8.70
C ILE A 61 -8.58 14.31 8.52
N ILE A 62 -8.12 14.52 7.29
CA ILE A 62 -6.99 15.42 6.99
C ILE A 62 -7.30 16.85 7.46
N ARG A 63 -8.50 17.38 7.15
CA ARG A 63 -8.93 18.71 7.60
C ARG A 63 -8.94 18.81 9.13
N ALA A 64 -9.49 17.80 9.81
CA ALA A 64 -9.52 17.77 11.27
C ALA A 64 -8.11 17.75 11.89
N MET A 65 -7.15 17.06 11.26
CA MET A 65 -5.75 17.04 11.70
C MET A 65 -5.08 18.40 11.54
N ILE A 66 -5.28 19.07 10.39
CA ILE A 66 -4.76 20.42 10.16
C ILE A 66 -5.31 21.39 11.21
N ASP A 67 -6.63 21.38 11.43
CA ASP A 67 -7.30 22.22 12.44
C ASP A 67 -6.76 21.95 13.86
N ARG A 68 -6.41 20.69 14.16
CA ARG A 68 -5.81 20.30 15.44
C ARG A 68 -4.40 20.86 15.57
N ILE A 69 -3.54 20.64 14.58
CA ILE A 69 -2.14 21.11 14.57
C ILE A 69 -2.08 22.63 14.76
N GLN A 70 -2.98 23.38 14.14
CA GLN A 70 -3.05 24.83 14.27
C GLN A 70 -3.26 25.31 15.71
N LYS A 71 -3.96 24.51 16.53
CA LYS A 71 -4.35 24.84 17.91
C LYS A 71 -3.38 24.30 18.96
N LEU A 72 -2.32 23.58 18.57
CA LEU A 72 -1.34 23.03 19.51
C LEU A 72 -0.44 24.15 20.07
N GLU A 73 -0.60 24.45 21.35
CA GLU A 73 0.16 25.51 22.06
C GLU A 73 1.63 25.14 22.30
N TRP A 74 1.95 23.85 22.35
CA TRP A 74 3.31 23.37 22.57
C TRP A 74 4.19 23.42 21.30
N LEU A 75 3.58 23.64 20.12
CA LEU A 75 4.29 23.83 18.87
C LEU A 75 4.55 25.32 18.64
N ASP A 76 5.81 25.67 18.38
CA ASP A 76 6.13 26.97 17.82
C ASP A 76 5.55 27.15 16.41
N VAL A 77 5.51 28.40 15.95
CA VAL A 77 4.87 28.76 14.68
C VAL A 77 5.54 28.06 13.50
N SER A 78 6.87 28.02 13.46
CA SER A 78 7.62 27.37 12.38
C SER A 78 7.38 25.87 12.29
N THR A 79 7.35 25.17 13.43
CA THR A 79 7.12 23.72 13.50
C THR A 79 5.69 23.39 13.09
N ARG A 80 4.73 24.23 13.48
CA ARG A 80 3.32 24.11 13.07
C ARG A 80 3.16 24.26 11.55
N GLU A 81 3.80 25.27 10.95
CA GLU A 81 3.75 25.47 9.50
C GLU A 81 4.33 24.28 8.74
N TYR A 82 5.51 23.79 9.17
CA TYR A 82 6.13 22.61 8.59
C TYR A 82 5.25 21.36 8.74
N ALA A 83 4.65 21.16 9.91
CA ALA A 83 3.75 20.03 10.15
C ALA A 83 2.57 20.07 9.17
N ILE A 84 1.93 21.22 8.99
CA ILE A 84 0.82 21.36 8.04
C ILE A 84 1.29 21.11 6.60
N GLU A 85 2.44 21.65 6.19
CA GLU A 85 3.01 21.42 4.86
C GLU A 85 3.22 19.92 4.60
N LYS A 86 3.72 19.17 5.58
CA LYS A 86 3.91 17.72 5.47
C LYS A 86 2.59 16.99 5.21
N ILE A 87 1.52 17.32 5.95
CA ILE A 87 0.18 16.72 5.77
C ILE A 87 -0.39 17.03 4.40
N LEU A 88 -0.25 18.28 3.94
CA LEU A 88 -0.73 18.69 2.61
C LEU A 88 -0.01 17.96 1.47
N LYS A 89 1.19 17.43 1.71
CA LYS A 89 1.95 16.62 0.76
C LYS A 89 1.70 15.12 0.91
N ILE A 90 0.84 14.68 1.83
CA ILE A 90 0.56 13.25 1.98
C ILE A 90 -0.20 12.76 0.74
N LYS A 91 0.32 11.70 0.14
CA LYS A 91 -0.38 10.94 -0.90
C LYS A 91 -1.19 9.85 -0.23
N TYR A 92 -2.37 9.54 -0.73
CA TYR A 92 -3.13 8.41 -0.22
C TYR A 92 -3.83 7.64 -1.33
N MET A 93 -4.00 6.35 -1.13
CA MET A 93 -4.73 5.47 -2.03
C MET A 93 -5.82 4.70 -1.28
N ILE A 94 -7.00 4.69 -1.88
CA ILE A 94 -8.22 4.04 -1.37
C ILE A 94 -8.58 2.88 -2.30
N GLY A 95 -8.69 1.68 -1.75
CA GLY A 95 -9.07 0.44 -2.41
C GLY A 95 -7.93 -0.18 -3.23
N TYR A 96 -7.73 0.32 -4.44
CA TYR A 96 -6.86 -0.29 -5.45
C TYR A 96 -6.17 0.78 -6.31
N TYR A 97 -5.07 0.40 -6.96
CA TYR A 97 -4.38 1.22 -7.96
C TYR A 97 -4.83 0.89 -9.39
N ASP A 98 -4.72 1.85 -10.29
CA ASP A 98 -5.37 1.81 -11.60
C ASP A 98 -4.84 0.69 -12.51
N PHE A 99 -3.55 0.33 -12.39
CA PHE A 99 -2.95 -0.75 -13.17
C PHE A 99 -3.66 -2.09 -12.99
N MET A 100 -4.14 -2.44 -11.79
CA MET A 100 -4.85 -3.70 -11.53
C MET A 100 -6.23 -3.76 -12.20
N ILE A 101 -6.88 -2.62 -12.44
CA ILE A 101 -8.23 -2.63 -13.03
C ILE A 101 -8.20 -2.86 -14.53
N ASN A 102 -7.13 -2.43 -15.19
CA ASN A 102 -6.98 -2.65 -16.61
C ASN A 102 -6.54 -4.10 -16.89
N ILE A 103 -7.46 -4.88 -17.44
CA ILE A 103 -7.22 -6.30 -17.78
C ILE A 103 -6.10 -6.49 -18.81
N GLU A 104 -5.89 -5.51 -19.70
CA GLU A 104 -4.80 -5.55 -20.68
C GLU A 104 -3.44 -5.43 -19.99
N ASN A 105 -3.34 -4.59 -18.96
CA ASN A 105 -2.12 -4.47 -18.15
C ASN A 105 -1.78 -5.79 -17.45
N ILE A 106 -2.78 -6.41 -16.82
CA ILE A 106 -2.65 -7.73 -16.17
C ILE A 106 -2.23 -8.79 -17.18
N TYR A 107 -2.91 -8.85 -18.33
CA TYR A 107 -2.59 -9.82 -19.38
C TYR A 107 -1.16 -9.65 -19.87
N ASN A 108 -0.74 -8.43 -20.19
CA ASN A 108 0.61 -8.13 -20.68
C ASN A 108 1.69 -8.45 -19.65
N TYR A 109 1.41 -8.24 -18.36
CA TYR A 109 2.32 -8.62 -17.27
C TYR A 109 2.53 -10.14 -17.22
N TYR A 110 1.46 -10.94 -17.32
CA TYR A 110 1.54 -12.41 -17.27
C TYR A 110 1.84 -13.08 -18.64
N TYR A 111 1.76 -12.35 -19.75
CA TYR A 111 1.92 -12.90 -21.10
C TYR A 111 3.23 -13.70 -21.31
N PRO A 112 4.41 -13.30 -20.78
CA PRO A 112 5.62 -14.09 -20.91
C PRO A 112 5.52 -15.48 -20.23
N MET A 113 4.66 -15.63 -19.22
CA MET A 113 4.49 -16.87 -18.44
C MET A 113 3.59 -17.88 -19.13
N ILE A 114 2.59 -17.41 -19.88
CA ILE A 114 1.66 -18.29 -20.62
C ILE A 114 2.41 -19.12 -21.70
N LYS A 115 3.64 -18.72 -22.03
CA LYS A 115 4.51 -19.41 -23.01
C LYS A 115 5.36 -20.52 -22.41
N THR A 116 5.38 -20.68 -21.08
CA THR A 116 6.13 -21.76 -20.43
C THR A 116 5.30 -23.04 -20.37
N LYS A 117 5.95 -24.16 -20.04
CA LYS A 117 5.26 -25.43 -19.88
C LYS A 117 4.27 -25.33 -18.71
N ASP A 118 3.09 -25.91 -18.90
CA ASP A 118 2.04 -25.99 -17.88
C ASP A 118 2.39 -27.02 -16.80
N ASP A 119 3.38 -26.68 -15.97
CA ASP A 119 3.74 -27.41 -14.75
C ASP A 119 4.21 -26.45 -13.66
N TYR A 120 4.01 -26.89 -12.41
CA TYR A 120 4.25 -26.09 -11.22
C TYR A 120 5.64 -25.42 -11.16
N ILE A 121 6.70 -26.19 -11.45
CA ILE A 121 8.08 -25.69 -11.37
C ILE A 121 8.33 -24.67 -12.50
N SER A 122 7.85 -24.94 -13.70
CA SER A 122 7.99 -24.03 -14.84
C SER A 122 7.26 -22.71 -14.61
N SER A 123 6.07 -22.70 -14.00
CA SER A 123 5.35 -21.49 -13.62
C SER A 123 6.10 -20.70 -12.55
N LEU A 124 6.59 -21.38 -11.50
CA LEU A 124 7.35 -20.76 -10.42
C LEU A 124 8.63 -20.08 -10.94
N LEU A 125 9.41 -20.78 -11.77
CA LEU A 125 10.65 -20.24 -12.34
C LEU A 125 10.38 -19.09 -13.32
N ALA A 126 9.27 -19.14 -14.06
CA ALA A 126 8.88 -18.05 -14.95
C ALA A 126 8.59 -16.76 -14.19
N ILE A 127 7.86 -16.87 -13.07
CA ILE A 127 7.50 -15.73 -12.22
C ILE A 127 8.74 -15.14 -11.56
N ASP A 128 9.55 -15.99 -10.91
CA ASP A 128 10.79 -15.52 -10.29
C ASP A 128 11.69 -14.84 -11.32
N SER A 129 11.84 -15.41 -12.52
CA SER A 129 12.62 -14.79 -13.59
C SER A 129 12.07 -13.42 -14.03
N ILE A 130 10.75 -13.23 -14.06
CA ILE A 130 10.13 -11.94 -14.40
C ILE A 130 10.33 -10.94 -13.27
N ASP A 131 10.08 -11.33 -12.03
CA ASP A 131 10.26 -10.47 -10.86
C ASP A 131 11.71 -10.03 -10.73
N LYS A 132 12.67 -10.95 -10.87
CA LYS A 132 14.10 -10.61 -10.89
C LYS A 132 14.46 -9.72 -12.07
N LYS A 133 13.85 -9.90 -13.24
CA LYS A 133 14.08 -9.03 -14.40
C LYS A 133 13.57 -7.61 -14.16
N GLU A 134 12.39 -7.44 -13.57
CA GLU A 134 11.86 -6.09 -13.26
C GLU A 134 12.68 -5.41 -12.16
N ILE A 135 13.07 -6.14 -11.10
CA ILE A 135 14.00 -5.64 -10.07
C ILE A 135 15.35 -5.27 -10.70
N PHE A 136 15.90 -6.12 -11.58
CA PHE A 136 17.18 -5.82 -12.21
C PHE A 136 17.09 -4.64 -13.17
N LYS A 137 16.00 -4.47 -13.92
CA LYS A 137 15.76 -3.28 -14.74
C LYS A 137 15.66 -2.01 -13.88
N SER A 138 15.01 -2.08 -12.72
CA SER A 138 14.90 -0.92 -11.82
C SER A 138 16.26 -0.55 -11.23
N ILE A 139 17.16 -1.52 -11.05
CA ILE A 139 18.55 -1.29 -10.60
C ILE A 139 19.45 -0.80 -11.75
N TYR A 140 19.36 -1.41 -12.94
CA TYR A 140 20.34 -1.24 -14.03
C TYR A 140 20.16 0.04 -14.87
N ASN A 141 18.98 0.66 -14.87
CA ASN A 141 18.74 1.89 -15.62
C ASN A 141 19.32 3.15 -14.91
N GLU A 142 20.65 3.30 -14.90
CA GLU A 142 21.39 4.46 -14.35
C GLU A 142 21.55 5.65 -15.34
N ASN A 143 20.45 6.28 -15.77
CA ASN A 143 20.42 7.77 -15.85
C ASN A 143 19.95 8.37 -14.50
N TYR A 144 20.01 7.54 -13.46
CA TYR A 144 19.84 7.80 -12.04
C TYR A 144 21.19 7.49 -11.37
N VAL A 145 21.66 8.35 -10.46
CA VAL A 145 23.09 8.67 -10.21
C VAL A 145 23.97 7.55 -9.58
N LYS A 146 25.18 7.43 -10.14
CA LYS A 146 26.43 6.75 -9.70
C LYS A 146 26.60 6.42 -8.20
N ASP A 147 26.92 5.15 -7.99
CA ASP A 147 27.51 4.36 -6.89
C ASP A 147 28.41 5.07 -5.83
N PRO A 148 28.51 4.53 -4.59
CA PRO A 148 29.59 3.57 -4.30
C PRO A 148 29.25 2.39 -3.36
N SER A 149 29.92 1.26 -3.63
CA SER A 149 30.39 0.19 -2.72
C SER A 149 29.51 -1.07 -2.52
N PRO A 150 29.99 -2.27 -2.91
CA PRO A 150 29.32 -3.57 -2.71
C PRO A 150 29.13 -4.01 -1.25
N PHE A 151 29.56 -3.23 -0.26
CA PHE A 151 29.40 -3.57 1.16
C PHE A 151 28.11 -3.00 1.78
N ASP A 152 27.33 -2.21 1.05
CA ASP A 152 26.05 -1.66 1.52
C ASP A 152 24.84 -2.60 1.21
N LEU A 153 25.11 -3.80 0.68
CA LEU A 153 24.12 -4.81 0.25
C LEU A 153 23.35 -5.52 1.39
N ILE A 154 23.49 -5.08 2.64
CA ILE A 154 22.85 -5.74 3.80
C ILE A 154 21.54 -5.06 4.21
N ASP A 155 21.23 -3.86 3.71
CA ASP A 155 20.00 -3.16 4.12
C ASP A 155 18.86 -3.31 3.08
N PRO A 156 17.69 -3.87 3.44
CA PRO A 156 16.52 -3.99 2.55
C PRO A 156 15.95 -2.65 2.05
N LEU A 157 16.45 -1.53 2.58
CA LEU A 157 15.98 -0.17 2.33
C LEU A 157 16.34 0.41 0.94
N TYR A 158 17.07 -0.31 0.08
CA TYR A 158 17.53 0.24 -1.21
C TYR A 158 16.47 0.27 -2.34
N SER A 159 15.30 -0.35 -2.16
CA SER A 159 14.16 -0.28 -3.12
C SER A 159 13.59 1.14 -3.28
N LEU A 160 14.00 2.09 -2.44
CA LEU A 160 13.37 3.39 -2.27
C LEU A 160 13.85 4.50 -3.22
N LYS A 161 14.91 4.29 -4.00
CA LYS A 161 15.46 5.37 -4.84
C LYS A 161 14.79 5.55 -6.22
N SER A 162 13.95 4.63 -6.69
CA SER A 162 13.35 4.70 -8.03
C SER A 162 12.14 5.63 -8.18
N PHE A 163 11.83 6.49 -7.21
CA PHE A 163 10.49 7.11 -7.11
C PHE A 163 10.40 8.63 -7.34
N ILE A 164 11.38 9.27 -7.98
CA ILE A 164 11.25 10.68 -8.40
C ILE A 164 11.16 10.74 -9.93
N ASN A 165 9.95 10.58 -10.44
CA ASN A 165 9.54 11.23 -11.69
C ASN A 165 8.41 12.19 -11.33
N GLU A 166 8.71 13.49 -11.42
CA GLU A 166 7.78 14.60 -11.12
C GLU A 166 6.83 14.93 -12.28
N ASP A 167 6.88 14.19 -13.39
CA ASP A 167 6.03 14.46 -14.54
C ASP A 167 5.11 13.29 -14.88
N ASN A 168 3.82 13.60 -14.85
CA ASN A 168 2.63 12.88 -15.32
C ASN A 168 1.80 12.17 -14.24
N ASN A 169 0.51 12.50 -14.26
CA ASN A 169 -0.63 11.95 -13.49
C ASN A 169 -0.81 10.44 -13.68
N GLU A 170 0.20 9.62 -13.40
CA GLU A 170 0.06 8.18 -13.25
C GLU A 170 0.69 7.76 -11.92
N ASN A 171 -0.18 7.27 -11.04
CA ASN A 171 0.09 6.83 -9.67
C ASN A 171 0.96 5.56 -9.65
N VAL A 172 2.17 5.60 -10.21
CA VAL A 172 3.07 4.44 -10.30
C VAL A 172 3.86 4.23 -8.98
N SER A 173 3.72 5.12 -7.99
CA SER A 173 4.47 5.09 -6.72
C SER A 173 3.69 4.70 -5.48
N LEU A 174 2.42 4.30 -5.60
CA LEU A 174 1.67 3.68 -4.49
C LEU A 174 1.81 2.17 -4.60
N ASP A 175 3.02 1.76 -4.20
CA ASP A 175 3.55 0.44 -3.93
C ASP A 175 2.76 -0.81 -4.38
N ASN A 176 3.38 -1.62 -5.24
CA ASN A 176 2.92 -2.94 -5.71
C ASN A 176 3.04 -4.04 -4.61
N THR A 177 3.07 -3.66 -3.34
CA THR A 177 3.40 -4.53 -2.20
C THR A 177 2.20 -4.95 -1.35
N PHE A 178 1.10 -4.19 -1.38
CA PHE A 178 -0.10 -4.54 -0.62
C PHE A 178 -1.07 -5.35 -1.46
N GLN A 179 -1.87 -6.18 -0.79
CA GLN A 179 -2.97 -6.90 -1.40
C GLN A 179 -4.30 -6.22 -1.05
N THR A 180 -5.15 -6.02 -2.05
CA THR A 180 -6.52 -5.46 -1.91
C THR A 180 -7.39 -6.23 -0.92
N TYR A 181 -7.12 -7.53 -0.69
CA TYR A 181 -7.84 -8.37 0.26
C TYR A 181 -7.26 -8.35 1.68
N GLU A 182 -6.23 -7.54 1.96
CA GLU A 182 -5.72 -7.35 3.31
C GLU A 182 -6.64 -6.46 4.14
N ILE A 183 -6.95 -6.91 5.35
CA ILE A 183 -7.64 -6.11 6.36
C ILE A 183 -6.59 -5.37 7.18
N ASN A 184 -5.97 -4.37 6.56
CA ASN A 184 -4.93 -3.56 7.17
C ASN A 184 -4.89 -2.16 6.57
N ALA A 185 -4.11 -1.26 7.16
CA ALA A 185 -3.77 0.03 6.58
C ALA A 185 -2.29 0.30 6.81
N PHE A 186 -1.70 1.17 5.98
CA PHE A 186 -0.26 1.40 6.01
C PHE A 186 0.09 2.86 5.81
N TYR A 187 1.14 3.31 6.48
CA TYR A 187 1.82 4.57 6.25
C TYR A 187 3.29 4.33 5.86
N SER A 188 3.72 4.90 4.73
CA SER A 188 5.13 4.94 4.31
C SER A 188 5.76 6.28 4.71
N THR A 189 6.76 6.23 5.58
CA THR A 189 7.52 7.42 6.00
C THR A 189 8.39 7.98 4.87
N HIS A 190 8.82 7.13 3.94
CA HIS A 190 9.69 7.51 2.83
C HIS A 190 8.95 8.32 1.77
N ASP A 191 7.77 7.85 1.37
CA ASP A 191 6.98 8.48 0.31
C ASP A 191 5.95 9.46 0.86
N ASN A 192 5.84 9.57 2.19
CA ASN A 192 4.80 10.34 2.87
C ASN A 192 3.42 9.93 2.33
N SER A 193 3.15 8.62 2.32
CA SER A 193 1.99 8.04 1.66
C SER A 193 1.20 7.08 2.55
N MET A 194 -0.10 6.97 2.30
CA MET A 194 -1.01 6.07 3.01
C MET A 194 -1.74 5.12 2.06
N ILE A 195 -1.97 3.90 2.49
CA ILE A 195 -2.67 2.88 1.72
C ILE A 195 -3.80 2.27 2.56
N PHE A 196 -5.01 2.28 1.99
CA PHE A 196 -6.20 1.64 2.55
C PHE A 196 -6.73 0.63 1.52
N PRO A 197 -6.43 -0.67 1.64
CA PRO A 197 -6.89 -1.72 0.72
C PRO A 197 -8.42 -1.85 0.67
N VAL A 198 -8.93 -2.62 -0.29
CA VAL A 198 -10.38 -2.87 -0.42
C VAL A 198 -10.97 -3.54 0.81
N ALA A 199 -10.31 -4.57 1.35
CA ALA A 199 -10.89 -5.39 2.43
C ALA A 199 -11.00 -4.67 3.78
N ILE A 200 -10.34 -3.53 4.00
CA ILE A 200 -10.59 -2.73 5.21
C ILE A 200 -11.85 -1.85 5.07
N LEU A 201 -12.32 -1.63 3.83
CA LEU A 201 -13.46 -0.78 3.49
C LEU A 201 -14.76 -1.59 3.39
N GLN A 202 -14.96 -2.49 4.34
CA GLN A 202 -16.16 -3.35 4.45
C GLN A 202 -16.68 -3.38 5.89
N SER A 203 -17.91 -3.84 6.07
CA SER A 203 -18.51 -3.98 7.39
C SER A 203 -17.71 -4.97 8.25
N PRO A 204 -17.52 -4.70 9.57
CA PRO A 204 -18.09 -3.60 10.36
C PRO A 204 -17.27 -2.30 10.33
N LEU A 205 -16.13 -2.27 9.65
CA LEU A 205 -15.24 -1.11 9.65
C LEU A 205 -15.76 0.02 8.77
N TYR A 206 -16.42 -0.29 7.66
CA TYR A 206 -17.03 0.70 6.79
C TYR A 206 -18.28 0.17 6.08
N ASP A 207 -19.35 0.96 6.06
CA ASP A 207 -20.55 0.70 5.25
C ASP A 207 -21.16 2.04 4.86
N ILE A 208 -21.53 2.22 3.59
CA ILE A 208 -22.18 3.46 3.15
C ILE A 208 -23.57 3.64 3.77
N ASN A 209 -24.21 2.55 4.21
CA ASN A 209 -25.54 2.57 4.80
C ASN A 209 -25.52 2.67 6.33
N GLN A 210 -24.35 2.57 6.97
CA GLN A 210 -24.26 2.74 8.42
C GLN A 210 -24.16 4.23 8.79
N PRO A 211 -24.64 4.64 9.98
CA PRO A 211 -24.52 6.01 10.42
C PRO A 211 -23.07 6.51 10.42
N ASP A 212 -22.85 7.75 9.98
CA ASP A 212 -21.50 8.33 9.82
C ASP A 212 -20.64 8.18 11.07
N TYR A 213 -21.21 8.35 12.27
CA TYR A 213 -20.45 8.24 13.52
C TYR A 213 -19.82 6.85 13.72
N LEU A 214 -20.42 5.78 13.16
CA LEU A 214 -19.79 4.46 13.15
C LEU A 214 -18.60 4.46 12.20
N ASN A 215 -18.77 4.91 10.96
CA ASN A 215 -17.69 5.04 9.98
C ASN A 215 -16.51 5.89 10.50
N TYR A 216 -16.80 7.02 11.13
CA TYR A 216 -15.79 7.88 11.75
C TYR A 216 -15.11 7.21 12.96
N GLY A 217 -15.87 6.46 13.76
CA GLY A 217 -15.34 5.75 14.93
C GLY A 217 -14.50 4.53 14.57
N SER A 218 -14.81 3.85 13.47
CA SER A 218 -14.09 2.67 12.97
C SER A 218 -12.99 3.06 11.97
N ILE A 219 -13.30 3.08 10.67
CA ILE A 219 -12.30 3.35 9.64
C ILE A 219 -11.72 4.76 9.76
N GLY A 220 -12.49 5.74 10.23
CA GLY A 220 -11.99 7.10 10.46
C GLY A 220 -10.91 7.16 11.54
N SER A 221 -11.03 6.35 12.60
CA SER A 221 -9.98 6.20 13.61
C SER A 221 -8.71 5.58 13.01
N ILE A 222 -8.85 4.59 12.13
CA ILE A 222 -7.71 3.94 11.46
C ILE A 222 -7.04 4.92 10.48
N MET A 223 -7.81 5.65 9.69
CA MET A 223 -7.28 6.73 8.84
C MET A 223 -6.55 7.80 9.66
N GLY A 224 -7.09 8.16 10.83
CA GLY A 224 -6.42 9.06 11.77
C GLY A 224 -5.11 8.48 12.33
N HIS A 225 -5.08 7.17 12.63
CA HIS A 225 -3.90 6.45 13.08
C HIS A 225 -2.78 6.51 12.03
N GLU A 226 -3.07 6.11 10.78
CA GLU A 226 -2.10 6.18 9.69
C GLU A 226 -1.61 7.61 9.46
N LEU A 227 -2.49 8.60 9.56
CA LEU A 227 -2.11 10.00 9.43
C LEU A 227 -1.16 10.46 10.55
N THR A 228 -1.28 9.90 11.75
CA THR A 228 -0.38 10.23 12.87
C THR A 228 1.01 9.61 12.75
N HIS A 229 1.18 8.53 11.98
CA HIS A 229 2.51 8.00 11.64
C HIS A 229 3.37 9.01 10.88
N ALA A 230 2.77 10.07 10.30
CA ALA A 230 3.54 11.20 9.76
C ALA A 230 4.37 11.96 10.81
N TYR A 231 4.14 11.74 12.11
CA TYR A 231 4.77 12.50 13.18
C TYR A 231 5.27 11.66 14.36
N ASP A 232 5.17 10.34 14.30
CA ASP A 232 5.67 9.50 15.37
C ASP A 232 7.21 9.41 15.36
N ASN A 233 7.74 8.65 16.32
CA ASN A 233 9.17 8.57 16.57
C ASN A 233 9.94 7.77 15.51
N ASP A 234 9.25 7.06 14.61
CA ASP A 234 9.85 6.22 13.56
C ASP A 234 10.09 7.03 12.28
N VAL A 235 9.51 8.23 12.17
CA VAL A 235 9.88 9.21 11.15
C VAL A 235 11.25 9.78 11.50
N TYR A 236 12.25 9.56 10.64
CA TYR A 236 13.56 10.20 10.75
C TYR A 236 13.44 11.73 10.81
N ARG A 237 13.41 12.25 12.04
CA ARG A 237 13.61 13.63 12.50
C ARG A 237 13.10 14.71 11.53
N LEU A 238 12.04 15.41 11.97
CA LEU A 238 11.90 16.83 11.68
C LEU A 238 13.27 17.47 11.97
N LYS A 239 13.99 17.90 10.93
CA LYS A 239 15.23 18.65 11.14
C LYS A 239 14.82 20.01 11.70
N VAL A 240 14.81 20.08 13.03
CA VAL A 240 14.81 21.33 13.81
C VAL A 240 16.13 22.05 13.57
#